data_AF-J5JMH8-F1
#
_entry.id   AF-J5JMH8-F1
#
_cell.length_a   1.000
_cell.length_b   1.000
_cell.length_c   1.000
_cell.angle_alpha   90.00
_cell.angle_beta   90.00
_cell.angle_gamma   90.00
#
_symmetry.space_group_name_H-M   'P 1'
#
loop_
_entity.id
_entity.type
_entity.pdbx_description
1 polymer ?
#
loop_
_entity_poly.entity_id
_entity_poly.type
_entity_poly.pdbx_seq_one_letter_code
_entity_poly.pdbx_strand_id
1 'polypeptide(L)'
;MNAPDRFELFLLAEGEKKIEEKVYSGMSNTSDFLLKKEDHTLGNLLSEHLKLHPNVLMAGYKLGHPNVPELFIRVQTDGTVTSRDVFTSVCEKLINQLEMLHQKFTREWELRRIANTGAQSDMQANGL
;
A
#
# COMPACT_ATOMS: atom_id res chain seq x y z
N MET A 1 -17.86 12.92 -25.24
CA MET A 1 -18.63 11.65 -25.26
C MET A 1 -17.72 10.58 -25.83
N ASN A 2 -16.79 10.08 -25.00
CA ASN A 2 -15.78 9.01 -25.22
C ASN A 2 -14.93 8.83 -23.93
N ALA A 3 -15.40 9.37 -22.80
CA ALA A 3 -14.69 9.26 -21.54
C ALA A 3 -15.07 7.89 -20.95
N PRO A 4 -14.09 7.09 -20.49
CA PRO A 4 -14.38 5.83 -19.82
C PRO A 4 -15.16 6.08 -18.54
N ASP A 5 -15.89 5.06 -18.07
CA ASP A 5 -16.64 5.18 -16.83
C ASP A 5 -15.69 5.25 -15.63
N ARG A 6 -16.01 6.11 -14.66
CA ARG A 6 -15.11 6.36 -13.52
C ARG A 6 -14.84 5.12 -12.67
N PHE A 7 -15.78 4.17 -12.62
CA PHE A 7 -15.60 2.94 -11.86
C PHE A 7 -14.53 2.01 -12.46
N GLU A 8 -14.25 2.14 -13.76
CA GLU A 8 -13.21 1.36 -14.43
C GLU A 8 -11.80 1.68 -13.91
N LEU A 9 -11.64 2.74 -13.11
CA LEU A 9 -10.39 3.09 -12.47
C LEU A 9 -10.02 2.14 -11.33
N PHE A 10 -11.01 1.56 -10.64
CA PHE A 10 -10.80 0.74 -9.43
C PHE A 10 -11.50 -0.63 -9.47
N LEU A 11 -12.50 -0.84 -10.35
CA LEU A 11 -13.14 -2.13 -10.54
C LEU A 11 -12.46 -2.92 -11.67
N LEU A 12 -12.17 -4.19 -11.39
CA LEU A 12 -11.69 -5.14 -12.39
C LEU A 12 -12.82 -5.53 -13.35
N ALA A 13 -12.48 -5.71 -14.62
CA ALA A 13 -13.41 -6.31 -15.58
C ALA A 13 -13.54 -7.83 -15.34
N GLU A 14 -14.58 -8.43 -15.92
CA GLU A 14 -14.82 -9.86 -15.80
C GLU A 14 -13.63 -10.66 -16.34
N GLY A 15 -13.10 -11.58 -15.52
CA GLY A 15 -11.95 -12.42 -15.87
C GLY A 15 -10.56 -11.77 -15.68
N GLU A 16 -10.48 -10.50 -15.27
CA GLU A 16 -9.19 -9.86 -15.01
C GLU A 16 -8.59 -10.28 -13.66
N LYS A 17 -7.31 -10.64 -13.67
CA LYS A 17 -6.53 -10.82 -12.44
C LYS A 17 -6.08 -9.47 -11.91
N LYS A 18 -6.16 -9.29 -10.59
CA LYS A 18 -5.66 -8.08 -9.90
C LYS A 18 -4.16 -7.92 -10.06
N ILE A 19 -3.42 -9.02 -9.93
CA ILE A 19 -1.96 -9.05 -9.92
C ILE A 19 -1.48 -10.12 -10.90
N GLU A 20 -0.51 -9.76 -11.73
CA GLU A 20 0.21 -10.68 -12.61
C GLU A 20 1.72 -10.52 -12.38
N GLU A 21 2.43 -11.62 -12.18
CA GLU A 21 3.90 -11.63 -12.08
C GLU A 21 4.48 -12.10 -13.42
N LYS A 22 5.48 -11.36 -13.90
CA LYS A 22 6.31 -11.74 -15.04
C LYS A 22 7.77 -11.71 -14.65
N VAL A 23 8.44 -12.86 -14.72
CA VAL A 23 9.90 -12.92 -14.53
C VAL A 23 10.57 -12.11 -15.63
N TYR A 24 11.45 -11.19 -15.25
CA TYR A 24 12.17 -10.33 -16.18
C TYR A 24 13.48 -11.00 -16.60
N SER A 25 13.53 -11.52 -17.82
CA SER A 25 14.69 -12.27 -18.33
C SER A 25 15.94 -11.42 -18.61
N GLY A 26 15.81 -10.08 -18.59
CA GLY A 26 16.93 -9.17 -18.85
C GLY A 26 17.86 -8.95 -17.66
N MET A 27 17.52 -9.46 -16.47
CA MET A 27 18.30 -9.30 -15.25
C MET A 27 18.06 -10.50 -14.31
N SER A 28 19.08 -10.93 -13.58
CA SER A 28 18.94 -12.07 -12.66
C SER A 28 18.00 -11.74 -11.50
N ASN A 29 17.26 -12.75 -11.03
CA ASN A 29 16.42 -12.68 -9.82
C ASN A 29 15.47 -11.47 -9.79
N THR A 30 14.89 -11.16 -10.95
CA THR A 30 14.06 -9.96 -11.15
C THR A 30 12.68 -10.34 -11.65
N SER A 31 11.65 -9.77 -11.04
CA SER A 31 10.26 -9.92 -11.48
C SER A 31 9.58 -8.55 -11.62
N ASP A 32 8.70 -8.46 -12.62
CA ASP A 32 7.74 -7.37 -12.80
C ASP A 32 6.37 -7.82 -12.30
N PHE A 33 5.78 -7.03 -11.41
CA PHE A 33 4.42 -7.20 -10.92
C PHE A 33 3.53 -6.14 -11.57
N LEU A 34 2.52 -6.58 -12.31
CA LEU A 34 1.47 -5.73 -12.86
C LEU A 34 0.26 -5.77 -11.92
N LEU A 35 -0.06 -4.62 -11.31
CA LEU A 35 -1.22 -4.42 -10.47
C LEU A 35 -2.24 -3.63 -11.27
N LYS A 36 -3.37 -4.25 -11.59
CA LYS A 36 -4.47 -3.61 -12.32
C LYS A 36 -5.33 -2.80 -11.37
N LYS A 37 -5.87 -1.70 -11.87
CA LYS A 37 -6.80 -0.82 -11.13
C LYS A 37 -6.16 -0.29 -9.84
N GLU A 38 -4.87 0.06 -9.92
CA GLU A 38 -4.07 0.62 -8.85
C GLU A 38 -3.22 1.76 -9.40
N ASP A 39 -2.78 2.66 -8.52
CA ASP A 39 -2.10 3.89 -8.89
C ASP A 39 -0.87 4.19 -8.02
N HIS A 40 -0.48 5.46 -7.96
CA HIS A 40 0.65 5.93 -7.17
C HIS A 40 0.54 5.64 -5.67
N THR A 41 -0.68 5.48 -5.12
CA THR A 41 -0.87 5.20 -3.69
C THR A 41 -0.19 3.90 -3.31
N LEU A 42 -0.54 2.78 -3.95
CA LEU A 42 0.14 1.50 -3.72
C LEU A 42 1.54 1.48 -4.33
N GLY A 43 1.74 2.09 -5.49
CA GLY A 43 3.03 2.09 -6.18
C GLY A 43 4.15 2.67 -5.33
N ASN A 44 3.93 3.87 -4.79
CA ASN A 44 4.91 4.54 -3.94
C ASN A 44 5.07 3.81 -2.59
N LEU A 45 3.95 3.43 -1.95
CA LEU A 45 3.98 2.75 -0.67
C LEU A 45 4.82 1.46 -0.73
N LEU A 46 4.51 0.57 -1.68
CA LEU A 46 5.20 -0.70 -1.82
C LEU A 46 6.66 -0.51 -2.23
N SER A 47 6.94 0.36 -3.22
CA SER A 47 8.30 0.54 -3.72
C SER A 47 9.26 1.04 -2.65
N GLU A 48 8.84 2.00 -1.82
CA GLU A 48 9.67 2.50 -0.73
C GLU A 48 9.92 1.43 0.33
N HIS A 49 8.93 0.61 0.66
CA HIS A 49 9.10 -0.46 1.66
C HIS A 49 9.89 -1.66 1.13
N LEU A 50 9.78 -1.96 -0.16
CA LEU A 50 10.58 -2.98 -0.84
C LEU A 50 12.07 -2.61 -0.80
N LYS A 51 12.43 -1.34 -1.04
CA LYS A 51 13.83 -0.86 -0.95
C LYS A 51 14.44 -1.04 0.44
N LEU A 52 13.63 -1.11 1.48
CA LEU A 52 14.09 -1.32 2.86
C LEU A 52 14.32 -2.81 3.20
N HIS A 53 13.92 -3.73 2.34
CA HIS A 53 14.10 -5.16 2.58
C HIS A 53 15.57 -5.55 2.33
N PRO A 54 16.24 -6.28 3.25
CA PRO A 54 17.68 -6.52 3.19
C PRO A 54 18.13 -7.30 1.94
N ASN A 55 17.27 -8.16 1.39
CA ASN A 55 17.55 -8.95 0.20
C ASN A 55 17.14 -8.29 -1.12
N VAL A 56 16.70 -7.02 -1.10
CA VAL A 56 16.34 -6.27 -2.30
C VAL A 56 17.52 -5.44 -2.76
N LEU A 57 17.92 -5.65 -4.01
CA LEU A 57 18.97 -4.86 -4.66
C LEU A 57 18.36 -3.63 -5.35
N MET A 58 17.18 -3.79 -5.94
CA MET A 58 16.48 -2.72 -6.64
C MET A 58 14.97 -2.93 -6.53
N ALA A 59 14.24 -1.86 -6.22
CA ALA A 59 12.80 -1.82 -6.39
C ALA A 59 12.36 -0.44 -6.92
N GLY A 60 11.35 -0.43 -7.77
CA GLY A 60 10.77 0.80 -8.29
C GLY A 60 9.46 0.54 -9.03
N TYR A 61 8.66 1.60 -9.19
CA TYR A 61 7.40 1.51 -9.89
C TYR A 61 7.26 2.56 -11.00
N LYS A 62 6.34 2.29 -11.91
CA LYS A 62 5.86 3.24 -12.91
C LYS A 62 4.40 2.98 -13.26
N LEU A 63 3.71 4.01 -13.73
CA LEU A 63 2.45 3.86 -14.44
C LEU A 63 2.73 3.85 -15.95
N GLY A 64 2.18 2.88 -16.66
CA GLY A 64 2.40 2.74 -18.11
C GLY A 64 1.81 3.91 -18.91
N HIS A 65 0.66 4.42 -18.47
CA HIS A 65 -0.03 5.55 -19.07
C HIS A 65 -1.02 6.17 -18.07
N PRO A 66 -1.20 7.51 -17.99
CA PRO A 66 -2.08 8.14 -17.01
C PRO A 66 -3.56 7.71 -17.08
N ASN A 67 -4.06 7.44 -18.29
CA ASN A 67 -5.46 7.03 -18.51
C ASN A 67 -5.69 5.52 -18.35
N VAL A 68 -4.65 4.74 -18.07
CA VAL A 68 -4.75 3.29 -17.88
C VAL A 68 -4.27 2.98 -16.47
N PRO A 69 -5.14 2.55 -15.55
CA PRO A 69 -4.78 2.31 -14.16
C PRO A 69 -4.01 0.98 -14.03
N GLU A 70 -2.80 0.95 -14.57
CA GLU A 70 -1.89 -0.18 -14.55
C GLU A 70 -0.57 0.23 -13.90
N LEU A 71 -0.36 -0.30 -12.70
CA LEU A 71 0.81 -0.09 -11.88
C LEU A 71 1.82 -1.21 -12.12
N PHE A 72 3.01 -0.85 -12.56
CA PHE A 72 4.13 -1.79 -12.71
C PHE A 72 5.11 -1.59 -11.56
N ILE A 73 5.42 -2.67 -10.83
CA ILE A 73 6.46 -2.70 -9.79
C ILE A 73 7.52 -3.70 -10.21
N ARG A 74 8.76 -3.26 -10.35
CA ARG A 74 9.92 -4.13 -10.61
C ARG A 74 10.66 -4.37 -9.32
N VAL A 75 10.97 -5.63 -9.02
CA VAL A 75 11.75 -6.03 -7.83
C VAL A 75 12.87 -6.97 -8.24
N GLN A 76 14.09 -6.59 -7.93
CA GLN A 76 15.29 -7.41 -8.03
C GLN A 76 15.79 -7.79 -6.65
N THR A 77 16.07 -9.08 -6.46
CA THR A 77 16.62 -9.65 -5.24
C THR A 77 18.06 -10.12 -5.43
N ASP A 78 18.76 -10.38 -4.32
CA ASP A 78 20.09 -10.99 -4.30
C ASP A 78 20.10 -12.48 -4.70
N GLY A 79 18.93 -13.10 -4.86
CA GLY A 79 18.75 -14.52 -5.19
C GLY A 79 18.67 -15.46 -3.99
N THR A 80 18.83 -14.96 -2.76
CA THR A 80 18.61 -15.75 -1.54
C THR A 80 17.13 -16.01 -1.27
N VAL A 81 16.27 -15.08 -1.70
CA VAL A 81 14.82 -15.13 -1.62
C VAL A 81 14.23 -14.70 -2.96
N THR A 82 13.05 -15.23 -3.31
CA THR A 82 12.41 -14.87 -4.58
C THR A 82 11.81 -13.46 -4.51
N SER A 83 11.69 -12.78 -5.65
CA SER A 83 11.02 -11.48 -5.71
C SER A 83 9.57 -11.55 -5.23
N ARG A 84 8.90 -12.69 -5.44
CA ARG A 84 7.54 -12.94 -4.93
C ARG A 84 7.51 -13.01 -3.41
N ASP A 85 8.40 -13.78 -2.79
CA ASP A 85 8.41 -13.95 -1.33
C ASP A 85 8.70 -12.62 -0.62
N VAL A 86 9.65 -11.84 -1.17
CA VAL A 86 9.94 -10.48 -0.71
C VAL A 86 8.73 -9.56 -0.85
N PHE A 87 8.02 -9.64 -1.98
CA PHE A 87 6.83 -8.83 -2.20
C PHE A 87 5.74 -9.14 -1.19
N THR A 88 5.46 -10.43 -0.95
CA THR A 88 4.49 -10.88 0.05
C THR A 88 4.89 -10.49 1.47
N SER A 89 6.16 -10.69 1.85
CA SER A 89 6.63 -10.36 3.21
C SER A 89 6.53 -8.86 3.50
N VAL A 90 6.80 -8.00 2.52
CA VAL A 90 6.63 -6.55 2.65
C VAL A 90 5.16 -6.16 2.79
N CYS A 91 4.25 -6.78 2.03
CA CYS A 91 2.82 -6.58 2.19
C CYS A 91 2.32 -6.94 3.60
N GLU A 92 2.72 -8.11 4.11
CA GLU A 92 2.36 -8.54 5.47
C GLU A 92 2.90 -7.59 6.55
N LYS A 93 4.15 -7.15 6.40
CA LYS A 93 4.76 -6.16 7.30
C LYS A 93 4.00 -4.84 7.28
N LEU A 94 3.60 -4.36 6.10
CA LEU A 94 2.82 -3.13 5.94
C LEU A 94 1.44 -3.23 6.60
N ILE A 95 0.73 -4.34 6.41
CA ILE A 95 -0.57 -4.59 7.06
C ILE A 95 -0.42 -4.49 8.58
N ASN A 96 0.60 -5.16 9.14
CA ASN A 96 0.87 -5.11 10.58
C ASN A 96 1.23 -3.69 11.07
N GLN A 97 1.99 -2.92 10.28
CA GLN A 97 2.33 -1.54 10.62
C GLN A 97 1.10 -0.62 10.63
N LEU A 98 0.22 -0.76 9.64
CA LEU A 98 -1.02 0.01 9.55
C LEU A 98 -2.01 -0.37 10.66
N GLU A 99 -2.10 -1.65 11.01
CA GLU A 99 -2.90 -2.12 12.13
C GLU A 99 -2.41 -1.53 13.46
N MET A 100 -1.09 -1.54 13.71
CA MET A 100 -0.51 -0.90 14.89
C MET A 100 -0.77 0.60 14.92
N LEU A 101 -0.71 1.28 13.77
CA LEU A 101 -1.03 2.70 13.66
C LEU A 101 -2.50 2.96 14.01
N HIS A 102 -3.41 2.16 13.46
CA HIS A 102 -4.84 2.23 13.73
C HIS A 102 -5.14 2.09 15.22
N GLN A 103 -4.60 1.06 15.87
CA GLN A 103 -4.82 0.81 17.30
C GLN A 103 -4.29 1.96 18.17
N LYS A 104 -3.07 2.45 17.89
CA LYS A 104 -2.48 3.58 18.63
C LYS A 104 -3.28 4.86 18.45
N PHE A 105 -3.71 5.13 17.22
CA PHE A 105 -4.52 6.30 16.91
C PHE A 105 -5.88 6.24 17.63
N THR A 106 -6.60 5.12 17.54
CA THR A 106 -7.90 4.93 18.18
C THR A 106 -7.80 5.07 19.70
N ARG A 107 -6.79 4.45 20.32
CA ARG A 107 -6.54 4.57 21.76
C ARG A 107 -6.32 6.02 22.20
N GLU A 108 -5.42 6.74 21.53
CA GLU A 108 -5.13 8.14 21.85
C GLU A 108 -6.36 9.04 21.64
N TRP A 109 -7.12 8.79 20.58
CA TRP A 109 -8.34 9.53 20.29
C TRP A 109 -9.41 9.32 21.38
N GLU A 110 -9.61 8.09 21.83
CA GLU A 110 -10.55 7.76 22.91
C GLU A 110 -10.15 8.42 24.24
N LEU A 111 -8.86 8.36 24.61
CA LEU A 111 -8.34 8.99 25.82
C LEU A 111 -8.59 10.51 25.81
N ARG A 112 -8.32 11.18 24.68
CA ARG A 112 -8.57 12.62 24.53
C ARG A 112 -10.05 12.97 24.56
N ARG A 113 -10.92 12.12 23.99
CA ARG A 113 -12.37 12.31 24.04
C ARG A 113 -12.87 12.28 25.48
N ILE A 114 -12.45 11.30 26.28
CA ILE A 114 -12.85 11.18 27.69
C ILE A 114 -12.36 12.40 28.50
N ALA A 115 -11.09 12.80 28.33
CA ALA A 115 -10.53 13.95 29.03
C ALA A 115 -11.30 15.26 28.72
N ASN A 116 -11.66 15.48 27.46
CA ASN A 116 -12.42 16.66 27.04
C ASN A 116 -13.87 16.65 27.57
N THR A 117 -14.53 15.50 27.62
CA THR A 117 -15.87 15.38 28.22
C THR A 117 -15.82 15.60 29.73
N GLY A 118 -14.81 15.04 30.42
CA GLY A 118 -14.60 15.26 31.86
C GLY A 118 -14.35 16.73 32.22
N ALA A 119 -13.54 17.43 31.42
CA ALA A 119 -13.30 18.86 31.62
C ALA A 119 -14.56 19.72 31.43
N GLN A 120 -15.45 19.37 30.49
CA GLN A 120 -16.73 20.04 30.31
C GLN A 120 -17.71 19.78 31.46
N SER A 121 -17.76 18.55 32.00
CA SER A 121 -18.59 18.25 33.17
C SER A 121 -18.09 18.93 34.44
N ASP A 122 -16.77 19.03 34.65
CA ASP A 122 -16.20 19.73 35.81
C ASP A 122 -16.41 21.24 35.73
N MET A 123 -16.38 21.84 34.53
CA MET A 123 -16.75 23.25 34.32
C MET A 123 -18.23 23.53 34.58
N GLN A 124 -19.14 22.59 34.26
CA GLN A 124 -20.57 22.72 34.58
C GLN A 124 -20.88 22.44 36.06
N ALA A 125 -20.14 21.55 36.71
CA ALA A 125 -20.32 21.20 38.12
C ALA A 125 -19.78 22.29 39.07
N ASN A 126 -18.70 22.99 38.70
CA ASN A 126 -18.09 24.06 39.49
C ASN A 126 -18.67 25.45 39.22
N GLY A 127 -19.96 25.54 38.85
CA GLY A 127 -20.65 26.79 38.48
C GLY A 127 -20.29 28.01 39.35
N LEU A 128 -19.35 28.80 38.82
CA LEU A 128 -19.08 30.22 38.99
C LEU A 128 -18.72 30.77 37.62
#